data_AF-A0A9C9N833-F1
#
_entry.id   AF-A0A9C9N833-F1
#
_cell.length_a   1.000
_cell.length_b   1.000
_cell.length_c   1.000
_cell.angle_alpha   90.00
_cell.angle_beta   90.00
_cell.angle_gamma   90.00
#
_symmetry.space_group_name_H-M   'P 1'
#
loop_
_entity.id
_entity.type
_entity.pdbx_description
1 polymer ?
#
loop_
_entity_poly.entity_id
_entity_poly.type
_entity_poly.pdbx_seq_one_letter_code
_entity_poly.pdbx_strand_id
1 'polypeptide(L)'
;MKARQNLWHELGIAVIACSVLVASVSLLWRHNLLLFSITLVEGTILLRLWHDRYDPSFLLMIGGMGSIAEAVFVRSGAWHYANPALLGVPLWFPAALGTAGLIGGRLARALARLWEQISPSHRRPDAAAPSNPLRLGVEPEGKTGGN
;
A
#
# COMPACT_ATOMS: atom_id res chain seq x y z
N MET A 1 -12.95 16.48 -10.94
CA MET A 1 -13.07 15.34 -11.89
C MET A 1 -11.73 14.70 -12.24
N LYS A 2 -10.66 15.46 -12.54
CA LYS A 2 -9.32 14.91 -12.88
C LYS A 2 -8.72 13.92 -11.84
N ALA A 3 -8.87 14.20 -10.55
CA ALA A 3 -8.33 13.32 -9.49
C ALA A 3 -8.95 11.91 -9.50
N ARG A 4 -10.24 11.79 -9.84
CA ARG A 4 -10.95 10.51 -9.91
C ARG A 4 -10.54 9.70 -11.15
N GLN A 5 -10.28 10.36 -12.28
CA GLN A 5 -9.81 9.69 -13.50
C GLN A 5 -8.42 9.08 -13.32
N ASN A 6 -7.51 9.78 -12.64
CA ASN A 6 -6.17 9.28 -12.35
C ASN A 6 -6.21 8.02 -11.46
N LEU A 7 -7.14 7.98 -10.49
CA LEU A 7 -7.32 6.83 -9.61
C LEU A 7 -7.81 5.58 -10.35
N TRP A 8 -8.80 5.73 -11.23
CA TRP A 8 -9.28 4.60 -12.06
C TRP A 8 -8.21 4.08 -13.01
N HIS A 9 -7.38 4.97 -13.54
CA HIS A 9 -6.24 4.58 -14.38
C HIS A 9 -5.19 3.79 -13.56
N GLU A 10 -4.84 4.26 -12.36
CA GLU A 10 -3.94 3.53 -11.45
C GLU A 10 -4.47 2.14 -11.09
N LEU A 11 -5.76 2.03 -10.78
CA LEU A 11 -6.43 0.75 -10.50
C LEU A 11 -6.42 -0.17 -11.73
N GLY A 12 -6.71 0.37 -12.91
CA GLY A 12 -6.66 -0.38 -14.18
C GLY A 12 -5.28 -0.98 -14.41
N ILE A 13 -4.21 -0.19 -14.25
CA ILE A 13 -2.83 -0.68 -14.36
C ILE A 13 -2.56 -1.77 -13.33
N ALA A 14 -2.94 -1.58 -12.06
CA ALA A 14 -2.71 -2.57 -11.01
C ALA A 14 -3.42 -3.91 -11.29
N VAL A 15 -4.65 -3.87 -11.80
CA VAL A 15 -5.42 -5.08 -12.17
C VAL A 15 -4.79 -5.78 -13.37
N ILE A 16 -4.35 -5.04 -14.39
CA ILE A 16 -3.65 -5.59 -15.55
C ILE A 16 -2.34 -6.23 -15.10
N ALA A 17 -1.54 -5.54 -14.29
CA ALA A 17 -0.30 -6.06 -13.74
C ALA A 17 -0.51 -7.35 -12.93
N CYS A 18 -1.55 -7.39 -12.09
CA CYS A 18 -1.92 -8.58 -11.33
C CYS A 18 -2.27 -9.74 -12.26
N SER A 19 -3.10 -9.49 -13.27
CA SER A 19 -3.52 -10.49 -14.25
C SER A 19 -2.33 -11.05 -15.04
N VAL A 20 -1.42 -10.17 -15.48
CA VAL A 20 -0.19 -10.54 -16.18
C VAL A 20 0.69 -11.41 -15.29
N LEU A 21 0.95 -11.00 -14.05
CA LEU A 21 1.75 -11.77 -13.10
C LEU A 21 1.17 -13.17 -12.85
N VAL A 22 -0.14 -13.28 -12.63
CA VAL A 22 -0.84 -14.55 -12.43
C VAL A 22 -0.74 -15.44 -13.67
N ALA A 23 -0.92 -14.87 -14.87
CA ALA A 23 -0.78 -15.59 -16.13
C ALA A 23 0.66 -16.09 -16.34
N SER A 24 1.66 -15.24 -16.09
CA SER A 24 3.08 -15.58 -16.17
C SER A 24 3.41 -16.77 -15.27
N VAL A 25 3.01 -16.75 -14.00
CA VAL A 25 3.24 -17.86 -13.07
C VAL A 25 2.50 -19.13 -13.53
N SER A 26 1.23 -19.02 -13.91
CA SER A 26 0.40 -20.17 -14.29
C SER A 26 0.87 -20.88 -15.56
N LEU A 27 1.46 -20.15 -16.51
CA LEU A 27 1.95 -20.70 -17.78
C LEU A 27 3.40 -21.21 -17.68
N LEU A 28 4.25 -20.55 -16.89
CA LEU A 28 5.70 -20.79 -16.89
C LEU A 28 6.23 -21.45 -15.61
N TRP A 29 5.38 -21.91 -14.67
CA TRP A 29 5.82 -22.56 -13.43
C TRP A 29 6.77 -23.75 -13.65
N ARG A 30 6.72 -24.40 -14.82
CA ARG A 30 7.63 -25.49 -15.20
C ARG A 30 9.07 -25.02 -15.49
N HIS A 31 9.26 -23.75 -15.86
CA HIS A 31 10.55 -23.18 -16.24
C HIS A 31 11.03 -22.12 -15.24
N ASN A 32 11.67 -22.58 -14.16
CA ASN A 32 12.02 -21.72 -13.02
C ASN A 32 12.86 -20.49 -13.38
N LEU A 33 13.88 -20.64 -14.23
CA LEU A 33 14.78 -19.54 -14.63
C LEU A 33 14.09 -18.51 -15.53
N LEU A 34 13.26 -18.99 -16.47
CA LEU A 34 12.51 -18.13 -17.38
C LEU A 34 11.49 -17.30 -16.59
N LEU A 35 10.74 -17.95 -15.68
CA LEU A 35 9.75 -17.28 -14.84
C LEU A 35 10.40 -16.30 -13.86
N PHE A 36 11.57 -16.61 -13.30
CA PHE A 36 12.31 -15.68 -12.45
C PHE A 36 12.71 -14.43 -13.24
N SER A 37 13.22 -14.61 -14.46
CA SER A 37 13.61 -13.48 -15.32
C SER A 37 12.42 -12.60 -15.69
N ILE A 38 11.28 -13.21 -16.02
CA ILE A 38 10.05 -12.49 -16.39
C ILE A 38 9.48 -11.73 -15.19
N THR A 39 9.36 -12.36 -14.04
CA THR A 39 8.82 -11.70 -12.83
C THR A 39 9.74 -10.59 -12.32
N LEU A 40 11.06 -10.73 -12.49
CA LEU A 40 12.01 -9.64 -12.22
C LEU A 40 11.82 -8.46 -13.17
N VAL A 41 11.61 -8.73 -14.47
CA VAL A 41 11.33 -7.71 -15.49
C VAL A 41 9.99 -7.01 -15.21
N GLU A 42 8.93 -7.77 -14.93
CA GLU A 42 7.62 -7.24 -14.54
C GLU A 42 7.74 -6.32 -13.31
N GLY A 43 8.37 -6.80 -12.24
CA GLY A 43 8.60 -5.99 -11.03
C GLY A 43 9.40 -4.72 -11.31
N THR A 44 10.43 -4.80 -12.16
CA THR A 44 11.25 -3.63 -12.55
C THR A 44 10.45 -2.64 -13.40
N ILE A 45 9.65 -3.11 -14.34
CA ILE A 45 8.75 -2.26 -15.15
C ILE A 45 7.77 -1.54 -14.24
N LEU A 46 7.15 -2.26 -13.29
CA LEU A 46 6.22 -1.66 -12.34
C LEU A 46 6.89 -0.63 -11.44
N LEU A 47 8.09 -0.91 -10.92
CA LEU A 47 8.87 0.08 -10.16
C LEU A 47 9.20 1.33 -10.98
N ARG A 48 9.49 1.19 -12.28
CA ARG A 48 9.73 2.33 -13.17
C ARG A 48 8.45 3.08 -13.52
N LEU A 49 7.33 2.38 -13.63
CA LEU A 49 6.04 3.00 -13.89
C LEU A 49 5.54 3.76 -12.65
N TRP A 50 5.87 3.25 -11.47
CA TRP A 50 5.40 3.71 -10.18
C TRP A 50 6.55 4.34 -9.37
N HIS A 51 6.73 5.64 -9.52
CA HIS A 51 7.80 6.41 -8.85
C HIS A 51 7.46 6.78 -7.40
N ASP A 52 7.18 5.81 -6.53
CA ASP A 52 6.96 6.05 -5.10
C ASP A 52 8.09 5.44 -4.26
N ARG A 53 8.53 6.17 -3.23
CA ARG A 53 9.64 5.76 -2.36
C ARG A 53 9.33 4.50 -1.53
N TYR A 54 8.05 4.21 -1.29
CA TYR A 54 7.65 3.04 -0.50
C TYR A 54 7.54 1.76 -1.31
N ASP A 55 7.45 1.86 -2.63
CA ASP A 55 7.27 0.73 -3.55
C ASP A 55 8.40 -0.31 -3.48
N PRO A 56 9.69 0.05 -3.49
CA PRO A 56 10.76 -0.94 -3.31
C PRO A 56 10.72 -1.58 -1.92
N SER A 57 10.28 -0.87 -0.89
CA SER A 57 10.14 -1.42 0.47
C SER A 57 9.10 -2.54 0.52
N PHE A 58 7.94 -2.36 -0.15
CA PHE A 58 6.94 -3.42 -0.26
C PHE A 58 7.49 -4.64 -0.99
N LEU A 59 8.19 -4.42 -2.10
CA LEU A 59 8.78 -5.51 -2.88
C LEU A 59 9.80 -6.31 -2.05
N LEU A 60 10.70 -5.62 -1.36
CA LEU A 60 11.74 -6.27 -0.56
C LEU A 60 11.17 -6.93 0.70
N MET A 61 10.22 -6.30 1.40
CA MET A 61 9.63 -6.87 2.59
C MET A 61 8.76 -8.08 2.26
N ILE A 62 7.84 -7.96 1.31
CA ILE A 62 6.94 -9.06 0.94
C ILE A 62 7.73 -10.17 0.25
N GLY A 63 8.62 -9.83 -0.69
CA GLY A 63 9.44 -10.81 -1.41
C GLY A 63 10.45 -11.51 -0.50
N GLY A 64 11.17 -10.77 0.34
CA GLY A 64 12.19 -11.32 1.23
C GLY A 64 11.58 -12.07 2.42
N MET A 65 10.83 -11.36 3.27
CA MET A 65 10.26 -11.95 4.49
C MET A 65 9.22 -13.02 4.16
N GLY A 66 8.40 -12.81 3.13
CA GLY A 66 7.43 -13.80 2.68
C GLY A 66 8.10 -15.07 2.17
N SER A 67 9.22 -14.97 1.44
CA SER A 67 9.96 -16.16 0.99
C SER A 67 10.67 -16.90 2.12
N ILE A 68 11.13 -16.19 3.15
CA ILE A 68 11.69 -16.84 4.35
C ILE A 68 10.61 -17.64 5.07
N ALA A 69 9.43 -17.03 5.28
CA ALA A 69 8.29 -17.72 5.87
C ALA A 69 7.88 -18.94 5.02
N GLU A 70 7.84 -18.78 3.70
CA GLU A 70 7.55 -19.86 2.76
C GLU A 70 8.54 -21.02 2.88
N ALA A 71 9.83 -20.73 2.94
CA ALA A 71 10.86 -21.76 3.10
C ALA A 71 10.72 -22.52 4.42
N VAL A 72 10.27 -21.86 5.50
CA VAL A 72 9.95 -22.52 6.77
C VAL A 72 8.76 -23.46 6.62
N PHE A 73 7.69 -23.03 5.93
CA PHE A 73 6.50 -23.86 5.70
C PHE A 73 6.78 -25.08 4.83
N VAL A 74 7.56 -24.92 3.76
CA VAL A 74 7.96 -26.05 2.92
C VAL A 74 8.84 -27.00 3.71
N ARG A 75 9.78 -26.50 4.50
CA ARG A 75 10.68 -27.34 5.32
C ARG A 75 9.98 -28.03 6.48
N SER A 76 8.93 -27.43 7.05
CA SER A 76 8.08 -28.08 8.06
C SER A 76 7.15 -29.12 7.47
N GLY A 77 7.07 -29.23 6.14
CA GLY A 77 6.21 -30.17 5.44
C GLY A 77 4.76 -29.72 5.35
N ALA A 78 4.46 -28.44 5.60
CA ALA A 78 3.09 -27.91 5.49
C ALA A 78 2.55 -28.06 4.06
N TRP A 79 3.39 -27.82 3.05
CA TRP A 79 3.13 -28.15 1.64
C TRP A 79 4.45 -28.24 0.85
N HIS A 80 4.34 -28.68 -0.41
CA HIS A 80 5.48 -28.83 -1.31
C HIS A 80 5.18 -28.23 -2.69
N TYR A 81 6.21 -27.65 -3.32
CA TYR A 81 6.12 -27.16 -4.68
C TYR A 81 6.33 -28.27 -5.70
N ALA A 82 5.63 -28.19 -6.83
CA ALA A 82 5.79 -29.13 -7.93
C ALA A 82 7.16 -29.04 -8.63
N ASN A 83 7.82 -27.88 -8.54
CA ASN A 83 9.15 -27.65 -9.12
C ASN A 83 10.07 -26.90 -8.14
N PRO A 84 10.54 -27.59 -7.08
CA PRO A 84 11.38 -26.97 -6.05
C PRO A 84 12.76 -26.64 -6.62
N ALA A 85 13.34 -25.52 -6.17
CA ALA A 85 14.70 -25.14 -6.51
C ALA A 85 15.54 -24.92 -5.25
N LEU A 86 15.47 -23.74 -4.65
CA LEU A 86 16.29 -23.36 -3.51
C LEU A 86 15.48 -23.53 -2.21
N LEU A 87 16.01 -24.30 -1.25
CA LEU A 87 15.36 -24.55 0.06
C LEU A 87 13.94 -25.13 -0.04
N GLY A 88 13.62 -25.83 -1.13
CA GLY A 88 12.27 -26.36 -1.40
C GLY A 88 11.32 -25.37 -2.08
N VAL A 89 11.73 -24.11 -2.25
CA VAL A 89 10.94 -23.05 -2.87
C VAL A 89 11.45 -22.79 -4.30
N PRO A 90 10.58 -22.47 -5.27
CA PRO A 90 11.01 -22.12 -6.62
C PRO A 90 11.79 -20.81 -6.64
N LEU A 91 12.80 -20.72 -7.52
CA LEU A 91 13.67 -19.53 -7.61
C LEU A 91 12.91 -18.26 -7.98
N TRP A 92 11.83 -18.38 -8.74
CA TRP A 92 10.97 -17.26 -9.15
C TRP A 92 10.08 -16.73 -8.03
N PHE A 93 9.90 -17.49 -6.95
CA PHE A 93 8.93 -17.18 -5.92
C PHE A 93 9.20 -15.84 -5.21
N PRO A 94 10.44 -15.51 -4.78
CA PRO A 94 10.69 -14.21 -4.12
C PRO A 94 10.41 -13.02 -5.02
N ALA A 95 10.74 -13.12 -6.31
CA ALA A 95 10.49 -12.06 -7.29
C ALA A 95 9.00 -11.91 -7.58
N ALA A 96 8.28 -13.02 -7.78
CA ALA A 96 6.84 -13.02 -7.99
C ALA A 96 6.08 -12.49 -6.77
N LEU A 97 6.43 -12.97 -5.57
CA LEU A 97 5.78 -12.56 -4.33
C LEU A 97 6.06 -11.08 -4.01
N GLY A 98 7.29 -10.61 -4.21
CA GLY A 98 7.63 -9.20 -4.08
C GLY A 98 6.85 -8.32 -5.06
N THR A 99 6.71 -8.75 -6.31
CA THR A 99 5.92 -8.06 -7.33
C THR A 99 4.44 -8.02 -6.97
N ALA A 100 3.89 -9.13 -6.44
CA ALA A 100 2.52 -9.17 -5.91
C ALA A 100 2.35 -8.21 -4.73
N GLY A 101 3.33 -8.12 -3.83
CA GLY A 101 3.36 -7.17 -2.72
C GLY A 101 3.34 -5.72 -3.17
N LEU A 102 4.10 -5.39 -4.21
CA LEU A 102 4.11 -4.06 -4.83
C LEU A 102 2.72 -3.70 -5.40
N ILE A 103 2.11 -4.60 -6.18
CA ILE A 103 0.78 -4.41 -6.75
C ILE A 103 -0.28 -4.30 -5.63
N GLY A 104 -0.21 -5.18 -4.62
CA GLY A 104 -1.12 -5.21 -3.48
C GLY A 104 -1.05 -3.93 -2.64
N GLY A 105 0.16 -3.43 -2.35
CA GLY A 105 0.34 -2.16 -1.63
C GLY A 105 -0.21 -0.95 -2.39
N ARG A 106 -0.16 -0.97 -3.73
CA ARG A 106 -0.81 0.04 -4.59
C ARG A 106 -2.33 -0.08 -4.54
N LEU A 107 -2.86 -1.29 -4.69
CA LEU A 107 -4.30 -1.55 -4.62
C LEU A 107 -4.88 -1.13 -3.26
N ALA A 108 -4.22 -1.48 -2.16
CA ALA A 108 -4.63 -1.12 -0.80
C ALA A 108 -4.70 0.40 -0.61
N ARG A 109 -3.68 1.15 -1.06
CA ARG A 109 -3.67 2.62 -1.00
C ARG A 109 -4.77 3.24 -1.87
N ALA A 110 -5.01 2.69 -3.05
CA ALA A 110 -6.08 3.15 -3.93
C ALA A 110 -7.47 2.90 -3.31
N LEU A 111 -7.68 1.73 -2.70
CA LEU A 111 -8.91 1.40 -1.98
C LEU A 111 -9.11 2.29 -0.75
N ALA A 112 -8.06 2.58 0.01
CA ALA A 112 -8.14 3.51 1.14
C ALA A 112 -8.59 4.91 0.71
N ARG A 113 -8.03 5.43 -0.40
CA ARG A 113 -8.43 6.73 -0.98
C ARG A 113 -9.86 6.71 -1.51
N LEU A 114 -10.34 5.60 -2.06
CA LEU A 114 -11.74 5.44 -2.46
C LEU A 114 -12.66 5.45 -1.25
N TRP A 115 -12.28 4.71 -0.20
CA TRP A 115 -13.04 4.63 1.04
C TRP A 115 -13.22 5.99 1.71
N GLU A 116 -12.16 6.80 1.76
CA GLU A 116 -12.21 8.19 2.27
C GLU A 116 -13.13 9.10 1.45
N GLN A 117 -13.19 8.92 0.12
CA GLN A 117 -14.08 9.71 -0.74
C GLN A 117 -15.56 9.30 -0.56
N ILE A 118 -15.82 8.02 -0.29
CA ILE A 118 -17.17 7.48 -0.15
C ILE A 118 -17.72 7.74 1.26
N SER A 119 -16.85 7.77 2.29
CA SER A 119 -17.25 7.92 3.69
C SER A 119 -17.41 9.41 4.09
N PRO A 120 -18.63 9.96 4.24
CA PRO A 120 -18.83 11.41 4.41
C PRO A 120 -18.64 11.91 5.87
N SER A 121 -18.23 11.06 6.82
CA SER A 121 -18.50 11.27 8.25
C SER A 121 -17.29 11.63 9.15
N HIS A 122 -16.17 12.13 8.62
CA HIS A 122 -15.07 12.64 9.45
C HIS A 122 -14.71 14.13 9.25
N ARG A 123 -15.65 14.92 8.70
CA ARG A 123 -15.61 16.38 8.86
C ARG A 123 -15.94 16.71 10.31
N ARG A 124 -14.94 16.77 11.20
CA ARG A 124 -15.10 17.36 12.54
C ARG A 124 -15.67 18.77 12.36
N PRO A 125 -16.71 19.17 13.12
CA PRO A 125 -17.12 20.56 13.21
C PRO A 125 -16.12 21.31 14.09
N ASP A 126 -14.92 21.58 13.58
CA ASP A 126 -14.01 22.56 14.17
C ASP A 126 -14.44 23.96 13.70
N ALA A 127 -15.67 24.34 14.07
CA ALA A 127 -16.22 25.68 13.94
C ALA A 127 -17.01 26.03 15.21
N ALA A 128 -16.38 25.82 16.35
CA ALA A 128 -16.69 26.54 17.58
C ALA A 128 -15.34 26.95 18.21
N ALA A 129 -14.69 27.91 17.56
CA ALA A 129 -13.59 28.64 18.14
C ALA A 129 -14.06 29.32 19.45
N PRO A 130 -13.16 29.49 20.42
CA PRO A 130 -13.47 29.69 21.84
C PRO A 130 -14.16 31.03 22.09
N SER A 131 -15.20 31.04 22.92
CA SER A 131 -15.71 32.28 23.52
C SER A 131 -14.61 32.89 24.39
N ASN A 132 -13.99 33.94 23.86
CA ASN A 132 -12.98 34.79 24.48
C ASN A 132 -13.33 35.13 25.94
N PRO A 133 -12.47 34.83 26.93
CA PRO A 133 -12.69 35.13 28.33
C PRO A 133 -12.13 36.52 28.63
N LEU A 134 -12.88 37.62 28.39
CA LEU A 134 -12.51 38.97 28.86
C LEU A 134 -13.70 39.94 28.66
N ARG A 135 -14.66 39.87 29.57
CA ARG A 135 -15.60 40.98 29.85
C ARG A 135 -16.05 40.95 31.32
N LEU A 136 -15.08 40.86 32.23
CA LEU A 136 -15.25 41.40 33.58
C LEU A 136 -15.04 42.91 33.47
N GLY A 137 -16.12 43.61 33.11
CA GLY A 137 -16.21 45.05 33.27
C GLY A 137 -16.21 45.34 34.77
N VAL A 138 -15.06 45.77 35.26
CA VAL A 138 -14.92 46.47 36.52
C VAL A 138 -15.67 47.79 36.35
N GLU A 139 -16.84 47.91 36.98
CA GLU A 139 -17.43 49.22 37.31
C GLU A 139 -16.61 49.84 38.45
N PRO A 140 -16.10 51.06 38.32
CA PRO A 140 -15.71 51.85 39.47
C PRO A 140 -16.93 52.63 39.99
N GLU A 141 -17.62 52.06 40.98
CA GLU A 141 -18.45 52.86 41.88
C GLU A 141 -17.57 53.71 42.80
N GLY A 142 -17.89 55.01 42.86
CA GLY A 142 -17.76 55.80 44.09
C GLY A 142 -16.42 56.45 44.40
N LYS A 143 -16.28 57.74 44.05
CA LYS A 143 -16.04 58.79 45.06
C LYS A 143 -16.33 60.19 44.51
N THR A 144 -17.52 60.64 44.86
CA THR A 144 -17.90 62.03 45.06
C THR A 144 -17.08 62.65 46.20
N GLY A 145 -16.70 63.92 46.02
CA GLY A 145 -16.59 64.91 47.11
C GLY A 145 -15.20 65.20 47.67
N GLY A 146 -14.80 66.48 47.56
CA GLY A 146 -13.82 67.09 48.46
C GLY A 146 -13.06 68.27 47.84
N ASN A 147 -13.52 69.48 48.16
CA ASN A 147 -12.81 70.76 48.02
C ASN A 147 -11.36 70.70 48.52
#